data_AF-A0A3N5VTS3-F1
#
_entry.id   AF-A0A3N5VTS3-F1
#
_cell.length_a   1.000
_cell.length_b   1.000
_cell.length_c   1.000
_cell.angle_alpha   90.00
_cell.angle_beta   90.00
_cell.angle_gamma   90.00
#
_symmetry.space_group_name_H-M   'P 1'
#
loop_
_entity.id
_entity.type
_entity.pdbx_description
1 polymer ?
#
loop_
_entity_poly.entity_id
_entity_poly.type
_entity_poly.pdbx_seq_one_letter_code
_entity_poly.pdbx_strand_id
1 'polypeptide(L)'
;MSSDNNNNIDKLEQLKLDALNKIFRWIEDEETRTVMINKYYNNKEHRDALKTFLDDMLKALDESTAETNSKEEIKRQLSYII
;
A
#
# COMPACT_ATOMS: atom_id res chain seq x y z
N MET A 1 -27.64 19.12 -2.28
CA MET A 1 -26.44 18.86 -3.10
C MET A 1 -25.34 18.36 -2.18
N SER A 2 -25.09 17.05 -2.14
CA SER A 2 -23.96 16.42 -1.43
C SER A 2 -23.53 15.13 -2.12
N SER A 3 -23.42 15.16 -3.45
CA SER A 3 -22.94 14.01 -4.25
C SER A 3 -21.41 13.93 -4.32
N ASP A 4 -20.69 14.96 -3.89
CA ASP A 4 -19.23 14.99 -3.96
C ASP A 4 -18.53 14.13 -2.89
N ASN A 5 -19.20 13.87 -1.76
CA ASN A 5 -18.62 13.07 -0.67
C ASN A 5 -18.54 11.56 -1.00
N ASN A 6 -19.54 10.99 -1.69
CA ASN A 6 -19.49 9.57 -2.06
C ASN A 6 -18.39 9.29 -3.10
N ASN A 7 -18.29 10.12 -4.14
CA ASN A 7 -17.29 9.96 -5.20
C ASN A 7 -15.84 10.00 -4.69
N ASN A 8 -15.57 10.74 -3.61
CA ASN A 8 -14.22 10.80 -3.03
C ASN A 8 -13.90 9.58 -2.16
N ILE A 9 -14.88 9.01 -1.47
CA ILE A 9 -14.72 7.79 -0.67
C ILE A 9 -14.43 6.61 -1.61
N ASP A 10 -15.22 6.46 -2.69
CA ASP A 10 -15.03 5.39 -3.67
C ASP A 10 -13.65 5.45 -4.34
N LYS A 11 -13.15 6.66 -4.63
CA LYS A 11 -11.80 6.87 -5.17
C LYS A 11 -10.71 6.51 -4.18
N LEU A 12 -10.86 6.87 -2.91
CA LEU A 12 -9.88 6.56 -1.88
C LEU A 12 -9.77 5.04 -1.65
N GLU A 13 -10.91 4.35 -1.62
CA GLU A 13 -10.94 2.89 -1.48
C GLU A 13 -10.31 2.18 -2.69
N GLN A 14 -10.52 2.69 -3.90
CA GLN A 14 -9.82 2.20 -5.09
C GLN A 14 -8.31 2.41 -5.01
N LEU A 15 -7.85 3.58 -4.54
CA LEU A 15 -6.42 3.87 -4.38
C LEU A 15 -5.74 2.94 -3.36
N LYS A 16 -6.42 2.63 -2.25
CA LYS A 16 -5.94 1.64 -1.27
C LYS A 16 -5.77 0.26 -1.90
N LEU A 17 -6.76 -0.19 -2.66
CA LEU A 17 -6.72 -1.48 -3.34
C LEU A 17 -5.60 -1.54 -4.39
N ASP A 18 -5.42 -0.47 -5.17
CA ASP A 18 -4.35 -0.35 -6.17
C ASP A 18 -2.96 -0.39 -5.51
N ALA A 19 -2.78 0.29 -4.37
CA ALA A 19 -1.54 0.27 -3.61
C ALA A 19 -1.19 -1.13 -3.09
N LEU A 20 -2.17 -1.85 -2.52
CA LEU A 20 -1.97 -3.22 -2.07
C LEU A 20 -1.64 -4.16 -3.24
N ASN A 21 -2.30 -4.00 -4.40
CA ASN A 21 -1.98 -4.74 -5.60
C ASN A 21 -0.53 -4.52 -6.05
N LYS A 22 -0.04 -3.28 -6.00
CA LYS A 22 1.36 -2.96 -6.32
C LYS A 22 2.33 -3.56 -5.33
N ILE A 23 2.04 -3.46 -4.03
CA ILE A 23 2.88 -4.03 -2.96
C ILE A 23 3.00 -5.55 -3.10
N PHE A 24 1.92 -6.24 -3.42
CA PHE A 24 1.91 -7.71 -3.55
C PHE A 24 2.11 -8.20 -4.98
N ARG A 25 2.47 -7.32 -5.92
CA ARG A 25 2.66 -7.68 -7.34
C ARG A 25 3.72 -8.75 -7.55
N TRP A 26 4.72 -8.82 -6.67
CA TRP A 26 5.80 -9.82 -6.73
C TRP A 26 5.32 -11.24 -6.39
N ILE A 27 4.11 -11.40 -5.83
CA ILE A 27 3.50 -12.70 -5.62
C ILE A 27 2.92 -13.16 -6.96
N GLU A 28 3.58 -14.15 -7.58
CA GLU A 28 3.17 -14.75 -8.85
C GLU A 28 1.85 -15.53 -8.73
N ASP A 29 1.66 -16.21 -7.60
CA ASP A 29 0.44 -16.96 -7.32
C ASP A 29 -0.74 -16.02 -7.04
N GLU A 30 -1.73 -16.05 -7.94
CA GLU A 30 -2.87 -15.14 -7.91
C GLU A 30 -3.79 -15.37 -6.70
N GLU A 31 -3.96 -16.62 -6.27
CA GLU A 31 -4.76 -16.97 -5.09
C GLU A 31 -4.13 -16.40 -3.83
N THR A 32 -2.83 -16.66 -3.62
CA THR A 32 -2.05 -16.12 -2.50
C THR A 32 -2.04 -14.60 -2.51
N ARG A 33 -1.86 -13.97 -3.69
CA ARG A 33 -1.89 -12.52 -3.82
C ARG A 33 -3.26 -11.95 -3.40
N THR A 34 -4.35 -12.58 -3.85
CA THR A 34 -5.71 -12.16 -3.50
C THR A 34 -5.98 -12.30 -2.00
N VAL A 35 -5.58 -13.42 -1.39
CA VAL A 35 -5.71 -13.65 0.06
C VAL A 35 -4.94 -12.59 0.85
N MET A 36 -3.71 -12.28 0.44
CA MET A 36 -2.90 -11.24 1.08
C MET A 36 -3.57 -9.88 0.95
N ILE A 37 -3.95 -9.46 -0.26
CA ILE A 37 -4.65 -8.18 -0.46
C ILE A 37 -5.90 -8.11 0.41
N ASN A 38 -6.73 -9.14 0.44
CA ASN A 38 -7.95 -9.17 1.23
C ASN A 38 -7.69 -9.07 2.73
N LYS A 39 -6.63 -9.73 3.22
CA LYS A 39 -6.19 -9.68 4.61
C LYS A 39 -5.78 -8.26 5.03
N TYR A 40 -4.95 -7.60 4.21
CA TYR A 40 -4.48 -6.24 4.51
C TYR A 40 -5.57 -5.19 4.20
N TYR A 41 -6.48 -5.41 3.26
CA TYR A 41 -7.55 -4.46 2.97
C TYR A 41 -8.64 -4.42 4.05
N ASN A 42 -9.00 -5.57 4.64
CA ASN A 42 -10.10 -5.62 5.61
C ASN A 42 -9.69 -5.54 7.08
N ASN A 43 -8.41 -5.80 7.40
CA ASN A 43 -7.95 -5.79 8.79
C ASN A 43 -7.01 -4.60 9.05
N LYS A 44 -7.42 -3.71 9.97
CA LYS A 44 -6.66 -2.52 10.35
C LYS A 44 -5.31 -2.85 10.99
N GLU A 45 -5.25 -3.82 11.91
CA GLU A 45 -4.00 -4.20 12.57
C GLU A 45 -2.97 -4.73 11.57
N HIS A 46 -3.44 -5.48 10.57
CA HIS A 46 -2.57 -5.94 9.48
C HIS A 46 -2.08 -4.77 8.61
N ARG A 47 -2.91 -3.74 8.34
CA ARG A 47 -2.43 -2.52 7.65
C ARG A 47 -1.38 -1.78 8.43
N ASP A 48 -1.61 -1.59 9.73
CA ASP A 48 -0.67 -0.86 10.59
C ASP A 48 0.68 -1.61 10.68
N ALA A 49 0.65 -2.94 10.72
CA ALA A 49 1.84 -3.78 10.63
C ALA A 49 2.55 -3.67 9.27
N LEU A 50 1.81 -3.73 8.15
CA LEU A 50 2.37 -3.56 6.81
C LEU A 50 3.01 -2.19 6.63
N LYS A 51 2.36 -1.14 7.15
CA LYS A 51 2.91 0.22 7.17
C LYS A 51 4.23 0.26 7.92
N THR A 52 4.27 -0.27 9.14
CA THR A 52 5.49 -0.29 9.97
C THR A 52 6.63 -0.99 9.24
N PHE A 53 6.36 -2.13 8.61
CA PHE A 53 7.35 -2.86 7.82
C PHE A 53 7.90 -2.03 6.64
N LEU A 54 7.02 -1.38 5.88
CA LEU A 54 7.42 -0.55 4.74
C LEU A 54 8.18 0.72 5.19
N ASP A 55 7.79 1.34 6.31
CA ASP A 55 8.50 2.46 6.91
C ASP A 55 9.92 2.04 7.36
N ASP A 56 10.07 0.86 7.94
CA ASP A 56 11.39 0.34 8.34
C ASP A 56 12.26 -0.04 7.14
N MET A 57 11.68 -0.59 6.07
CA MET A 57 12.38 -0.78 4.80
C MET A 57 12.87 0.54 4.21
N LEU A 58 12.05 1.59 4.25
CA LEU A 58 12.44 2.91 3.78
C LEU A 58 13.62 3.47 4.59
N LYS A 59 13.60 3.36 5.93
CA LYS A 59 14.73 3.79 6.77
C LYS A 59 16.01 3.04 6.40
N ALA A 60 15.92 1.73 6.20
CA ALA A 60 17.07 0.92 5.78
C ALA A 60 17.60 1.33 4.38
N LEU A 61 16.72 1.74 3.48
CA LEU A 61 17.09 2.28 2.17
C LEU A 61 17.66 3.71 2.26
N ASP A 62 17.25 4.52 3.24
CA ASP A 62 17.80 5.86 3.49
C ASP A 62 19.21 5.82 4.06
N GLU A 63 19.54 4.79 4.84
CA GLU A 63 20.90 4.53 5.33
C GLU A 63 21.83 4.00 4.22
N SER A 64 21.27 3.53 3.11
CA SER A 64 21.99 3.19 1.88
C SER A 64 22.14 4.44 1.01
N THR A 65 23.37 4.76 0.57
CA THR A 65 23.65 5.89 -0.36
C THR A 65 23.02 5.75 -1.75
N ALA A 66 22.21 4.72 -1.99
CA ALA A 66 21.53 4.49 -3.24
C ALA A 66 20.13 5.16 -3.22
N GLU A 67 20.05 6.41 -3.69
CA GLU A 67 18.78 6.98 -4.14
C GLU A 67 18.26 6.14 -5.31
N THR A 68 17.29 5.28 -5.04
CA THR A 68 16.72 4.36 -6.02
C THR A 68 15.27 4.71 -6.27
N ASN A 69 14.81 4.56 -7.52
CA ASN A 69 13.41 4.71 -7.92
C ASN A 69 12.45 3.89 -7.02
N SER A 70 12.94 2.80 -6.44
CA SER A 70 12.22 1.95 -5.49
C SER A 70 11.81 2.67 -4.20
N LYS A 71 12.63 3.60 -3.69
CA LYS A 71 12.33 4.37 -2.46
C LYS A 71 11.13 5.31 -2.66
N GLU A 72 11.11 6.04 -3.77
CA GLU A 72 10.00 6.93 -4.11
C GLU A 72 8.72 6.15 -4.43
N GLU A 73 8.84 4.98 -5.05
CA GLU A 73 7.70 4.10 -5.30
C GLU A 73 7.06 3.57 -4.01
N ILE A 74 7.87 3.15 -3.02
CA ILE A 74 7.38 2.69 -1.71
C ILE A 74 6.71 3.84 -0.94
N LYS A 75 7.32 5.03 -0.86
CA LYS A 75 6.71 6.21 -0.22
C LYS A 75 5.36 6.56 -0.85
N ARG A 76 5.26 6.46 -2.17
CA ARG A 76 4.01 6.73 -2.89
C ARG A 76 2.94 5.68 -2.58
N GLN A 77 3.29 4.40 -2.44
CA GLN A 77 2.29 3.39 -2.04
C GLN A 77 1.81 3.62 -0.60
N LEU A 78 2.72 3.98 0.30
CA LEU A 78 2.38 4.27 1.70
C LEU A 78 1.36 5.39 1.86
N SER A 79 1.45 6.45 1.05
CA SER A 79 0.51 7.59 1.15
C SER A 79 -0.94 7.24 0.79
N TYR A 80 -1.16 6.17 0.01
CA TYR A 80 -2.50 5.71 -0.37
C TYR A 80 -3.11 4.70 0.61
N ILE A 81 -2.31 4.12 1.53
CA ILE A 81 -2.78 3.16 2.53
C ILE A 81 -3.30 3.87 3.79
N ILE A 82 -2.90 5.13 4.01
CA ILE A 82 -3.32 6.02 5.11
C ILE A 82 -4.72 6.59 4.83
#